data_AF-A0A1G7WC64-F1
#
_entry.id   AF-A0A1G7WC64-F1
#
_cell.length_a   1.000
_cell.length_b   1.000
_cell.length_c   1.000
_cell.angle_alpha   90.00
_cell.angle_beta   90.00
_cell.angle_gamma   90.00
#
_symmetry.space_group_name_H-M   'P 1'
#
loop_
_entity.id
_entity.type
_entity.pdbx_description
1 polymer ?
#
loop_
_entity_poly.entity_id
_entity_poly.type
_entity_poly.pdbx_seq_one_letter_code
_entity_poly.pdbx_strand_id
1 'polypeptide(L)'
;MDLVPGKRQNWLFNDHSLYKRRGDTWTKTDTSQHIAKVSGSGRQAEIRLIKPWRTQKSLEFPSFYLELAVIKALETAWLSPLADNMRTVFTYLRGNIMTARFVDPSNINNIISDDLTVAEKQAIKAAAAAALIAPYWRDIVL
;
A
#
# COMPACT_ATOMS: atom_id res chain seq x y z
N MET A 1 -21.96 -0.35 -0.85
CA MET A 1 -21.44 -0.38 0.53
C MET A 1 -20.98 -1.82 0.80
N ASP A 2 -19.67 -2.07 0.85
CA ASP A 2 -19.13 -3.41 1.20
C ASP A 2 -18.82 -3.38 2.70
N LEU A 3 -19.54 -4.16 3.49
CA LEU A 3 -19.40 -4.25 4.94
C LEU A 3 -18.41 -5.37 5.25
N VAL A 4 -17.28 -5.03 5.87
CA VAL A 4 -16.32 -6.03 6.36
C VAL A 4 -16.64 -6.30 7.84
N PRO A 5 -17.03 -7.52 8.23
CA PRO A 5 -17.30 -7.84 9.63
C PRO A 5 -15.98 -7.86 10.42
N GLY A 6 -15.90 -7.04 11.47
CA GLY A 6 -14.81 -7.04 12.45
C GLY A 6 -15.28 -7.65 13.77
N LYS A 7 -14.54 -8.60 14.33
CA LYS A 7 -14.81 -9.17 15.66
C LYS A 7 -13.85 -8.56 16.68
N ARG A 8 -14.38 -7.82 17.66
CA ARG A 8 -13.63 -7.23 18.79
C ARG A 8 -13.33 -8.32 19.83
N GLN A 9 -12.05 -8.56 20.14
CA GLN A 9 -11.67 -9.66 21.05
C GLN A 9 -11.48 -9.24 22.52
N ASN A 10 -11.27 -7.97 22.85
CA ASN A 10 -11.11 -7.56 24.24
C ASN A 10 -11.40 -6.07 24.49
N TRP A 11 -11.70 -5.70 25.74
CA TRP A 11 -12.03 -4.32 26.14
C TRP A 11 -10.80 -3.44 26.44
N LEU A 12 -9.62 -4.06 26.61
CA LEU A 12 -8.35 -3.41 26.99
C LEU A 12 -7.40 -3.13 25.81
N PHE A 13 -7.62 -3.76 24.65
CA PHE A 13 -6.80 -3.58 23.45
C PHE A 13 -7.73 -3.49 22.23
N ASN A 14 -7.50 -2.50 21.36
CA ASN A 14 -8.23 -2.31 20.10
C ASN A 14 -7.84 -3.34 19.01
N ASP A 15 -7.58 -4.57 19.44
CA ASP A 15 -7.30 -5.70 18.57
C ASP A 15 -8.57 -6.11 17.83
N HIS A 16 -8.63 -5.77 16.54
CA HIS A 16 -9.68 -6.19 15.63
C HIS A 16 -9.22 -7.43 14.85
N SER A 17 -10.08 -8.44 14.74
CA SER A 17 -9.89 -9.51 13.75
C SER A 17 -10.58 -9.09 12.46
N LEU A 18 -9.83 -8.92 11.37
CA LEU A 18 -10.37 -8.67 10.03
C LEU A 18 -10.38 -9.96 9.22
N TYR A 19 -11.47 -10.20 8.51
CA TYR A 19 -11.56 -11.30 7.56
C TYR A 19 -10.82 -10.94 6.27
N LYS A 20 -9.86 -11.77 5.87
CA LYS A 20 -9.04 -11.61 4.67
C LYS A 20 -9.65 -12.43 3.54
N ARG A 21 -10.42 -11.79 2.65
CA ARG A 21 -11.07 -12.44 1.49
C ARG A 21 -10.10 -13.25 0.62
N ARG A 22 -8.84 -12.82 0.49
CA ARG A 22 -7.85 -13.42 -0.44
C ARG A 22 -7.23 -14.74 0.05
N GLY A 23 -7.33 -15.02 1.35
CA GLY A 23 -6.78 -16.25 1.94
C GLY A 23 -7.83 -17.09 2.65
N ASP A 24 -9.10 -16.70 2.59
CA ASP A 24 -10.20 -17.29 3.37
C ASP A 24 -9.82 -17.50 4.86
N THR A 25 -9.15 -16.51 5.46
CA THR A 25 -8.63 -16.58 6.82
C THR A 25 -8.94 -15.33 7.63
N TRP A 26 -9.00 -15.49 8.95
CA TRP A 26 -9.06 -14.37 9.89
C TRP A 26 -7.65 -13.90 10.18
N THR A 27 -7.33 -12.65 9.85
CA THR A 27 -6.07 -12.02 10.26
C THR A 27 -6.36 -11.03 11.37
N LYS A 28 -5.72 -11.23 12.52
CA LYS A 28 -5.68 -10.22 13.59
C LYS A 28 -4.80 -9.07 13.11
N THR A 29 -5.39 -7.92 12.85
CA THR A 29 -4.74 -6.69 12.38
C THR A 29 -5.44 -5.54 13.08
N ASP A 30 -4.68 -4.62 13.67
CA ASP A 30 -5.28 -3.45 14.30
C ASP A 30 -5.49 -2.35 13.25
N THR A 31 -6.73 -2.26 12.72
CA THR A 31 -7.13 -1.22 11.76
C THR A 31 -6.87 0.19 12.30
N SER A 32 -6.92 0.40 13.62
CA SER A 32 -6.64 1.70 14.23
C SER A 32 -5.15 2.05 14.11
N GLN A 33 -4.26 1.07 14.30
CA GLN A 33 -2.82 1.25 14.08
C GLN A 33 -2.49 1.49 12.61
N HIS A 34 -3.20 0.83 11.69
CA HIS A 34 -3.04 1.08 10.25
C HIS A 34 -3.43 2.51 9.88
N ILE A 35 -4.60 2.96 10.36
CA ILE A 35 -5.06 4.35 10.19
C ILE A 35 -4.06 5.33 10.80
N ALA A 36 -3.59 5.09 12.03
CA ALA A 36 -2.61 5.95 12.71
C ALA A 36 -1.28 6.01 11.96
N LYS A 37 -0.81 4.88 11.39
CA LYS A 37 0.41 4.83 10.59
C LYS A 37 0.28 5.66 9.32
N VAL A 38 -0.86 5.54 8.62
CA VAL A 38 -1.13 6.28 7.39
C VAL A 38 -1.33 7.76 7.68
N SER A 39 -2.15 8.11 8.67
CA SER A 39 -2.44 9.50 9.03
C SER A 39 -1.22 10.21 9.63
N GLY A 40 -0.40 9.51 10.42
CA GLY A 40 0.83 10.04 10.99
C GLY A 40 2.00 10.15 10.00
N SER A 41 1.87 9.61 8.78
CA SER A 41 2.97 9.62 7.79
C SER A 41 3.20 10.96 7.10
N GLY A 42 2.19 11.84 7.09
CA GLY A 42 2.21 13.07 6.30
C GLY A 42 2.20 12.85 4.77
N ARG A 43 1.94 11.62 4.29
CA ARG A 43 1.95 11.25 2.86
C ARG A 43 0.56 11.10 2.25
N GLN A 44 -0.44 11.79 2.79
CA GLN A 44 -1.84 11.63 2.36
C GLN A 44 -2.07 12.09 0.91
N ALA A 45 -1.32 13.08 0.43
CA ALA A 45 -1.45 13.55 -0.95
C ALA A 45 -1.01 12.47 -1.94
N GLU A 46 0.15 11.86 -1.70
CA GLU A 46 0.71 10.77 -2.49
C GLU A 46 -0.18 9.53 -2.43
N ILE A 47 -0.64 9.16 -1.22
CA ILE A 47 -1.53 8.03 -1.01
C ILE A 47 -2.89 8.22 -1.72
N ARG A 48 -3.43 9.44 -1.73
CA ARG A 48 -4.67 9.73 -2.47
C ARG A 48 -4.46 9.61 -3.99
N LEU A 49 -3.30 10.01 -4.51
CA LEU A 49 -3.02 10.00 -5.95
C LEU A 49 -2.67 8.60 -6.49
N ILE A 50 -1.93 7.80 -5.72
CA ILE A 50 -1.50 6.46 -6.14
C ILE A 50 -2.66 5.45 -6.20
N LYS A 51 -3.76 5.69 -5.45
CA LYS A 51 -4.93 4.80 -5.43
C LYS A 51 -5.69 4.79 -6.77
N PRO A 52 -6.04 5.95 -7.38
CA PRO A 52 -6.54 6.01 -8.75
C PRO A 52 -5.60 5.38 -9.76
N TRP A 53 -4.28 5.63 -9.69
CA TRP A 53 -3.29 4.96 -10.55
C TRP A 53 -3.43 3.44 -10.53
N ARG A 54 -3.46 2.85 -9.32
CA ARG A 54 -3.63 1.40 -9.14
C ARG A 54 -4.89 0.90 -9.85
N THR A 55 -6.01 1.58 -9.65
CA THR A 55 -7.30 1.21 -10.26
C THR A 55 -7.28 1.36 -11.78
N GLN A 56 -6.75 2.47 -12.30
CA GLN A 56 -6.66 2.75 -13.75
C GLN A 56 -5.77 1.75 -14.49
N LYS A 57 -4.76 1.21 -13.82
CA LYS A 57 -3.88 0.15 -14.37
C LYS A 57 -4.36 -1.26 -14.02
N SER A 58 -5.55 -1.39 -13.42
CA SER A 58 -6.15 -2.67 -13.01
C SER A 58 -5.19 -3.56 -12.21
N LEU A 59 -4.43 -2.94 -11.30
CA LEU A 59 -3.44 -3.65 -10.49
C LEU A 59 -4.11 -4.25 -9.26
N GLU A 60 -3.94 -5.55 -9.13
CA GLU A 60 -4.21 -6.29 -7.91
C GLU A 60 -3.17 -5.93 -6.84
N PHE A 61 -3.41 -4.81 -6.13
CA PHE A 61 -2.55 -4.30 -5.08
C PHE A 61 -3.37 -3.97 -3.83
N PRO A 62 -3.25 -4.75 -2.73
CA PRO A 62 -3.94 -4.46 -1.47
C PRO A 62 -3.70 -3.03 -0.99
N SER A 63 -4.77 -2.33 -0.60
CA SER A 63 -4.71 -0.90 -0.28
C SER A 63 -3.71 -0.57 0.83
N PHE A 64 -3.72 -1.34 1.92
CA PHE A 64 -2.80 -1.10 3.03
C PHE A 64 -1.35 -1.37 2.63
N TYR A 65 -1.10 -2.42 1.83
CA TYR A 65 0.24 -2.68 1.33
C TYR A 65 0.72 -1.53 0.42
N LEU A 66 -0.13 -1.02 -0.46
CA LEU A 66 0.19 0.14 -1.30
C LEU A 66 0.56 1.37 -0.46
N GLU A 67 -0.21 1.65 0.60
CA GLU A 67 0.06 2.74 1.53
C GLU A 67 1.41 2.58 2.23
N LEU A 68 1.73 1.39 2.73
CA LEU A 68 3.02 1.10 3.34
C LEU A 68 4.17 1.25 2.35
N ALA A 69 3.99 0.81 1.10
CA ALA A 69 5.00 0.95 0.06
C ALA A 69 5.29 2.43 -0.26
N VAL A 70 4.26 3.28 -0.29
CA VAL A 70 4.41 4.74 -0.46
C VAL A 70 5.16 5.37 0.71
N ILE A 71 4.77 5.03 1.94
CA ILE A 71 5.43 5.54 3.16
C ILE A 71 6.90 5.13 3.16
N LYS A 72 7.19 3.86 2.82
CA LYS A 72 8.55 3.33 2.76
C LYS A 72 9.39 4.01 1.68
N ALA A 73 8.82 4.21 0.49
CA ALA A 73 9.49 4.89 -0.62
C ALA A 73 9.90 6.33 -0.28
N LEU A 74 9.17 6.98 0.62
CA LEU A 74 9.35 8.38 0.98
C LEU A 74 9.91 8.58 2.39
N GLU A 75 10.42 7.53 3.03
CA GLU A 75 10.89 7.61 4.42
C GLU A 75 12.08 8.56 4.57
N THR A 76 12.94 8.64 3.56
CA THR A 76 14.10 9.55 3.51
C THR A 76 13.89 10.76 2.61
N ALA A 77 12.70 10.91 2.01
CA ALA A 77 12.42 11.98 1.06
C ALA A 77 12.11 13.27 1.82
N TRP A 78 12.87 14.33 1.54
CA TRP A 78 12.55 15.70 1.95
C TRP A 78 11.17 16.11 1.40
N LEU A 79 10.52 17.09 2.01
CA LEU A 79 9.24 17.65 1.54
C LEU A 79 9.43 18.25 0.14
N SER A 80 9.27 17.40 -0.88
CA SER A 80 9.42 17.74 -2.28
C SER A 80 8.04 17.92 -2.91
N PRO A 81 7.95 18.57 -4.08
CA PRO A 81 6.71 18.66 -4.83
C PRO A 81 6.08 17.28 -5.03
N LEU A 82 4.74 17.25 -5.05
CA LEU A 82 3.97 16.01 -5.14
C LEU A 82 4.40 15.14 -6.35
N ALA A 83 4.70 15.76 -7.49
CA ALA A 83 5.13 15.04 -8.69
C ALA A 83 6.48 14.31 -8.48
N ASP A 84 7.42 14.93 -7.79
CA ASP A 84 8.74 14.35 -7.50
C ASP A 84 8.64 13.21 -6.47
N ASN A 85 7.78 13.38 -5.46
CA ASN A 85 7.47 12.31 -4.52
C ASN A 85 6.87 11.10 -5.26
N MET A 86 5.97 11.33 -6.20
CA MET A 86 5.38 10.24 -6.99
C MET A 86 6.39 9.56 -7.91
N ARG A 87 7.31 10.32 -8.55
CA ARG A 87 8.44 9.72 -9.28
C ARG A 87 9.31 8.86 -8.37
N THR A 88 9.53 9.29 -7.12
CA THR A 88 10.23 8.51 -6.10
C THR A 88 9.48 7.23 -5.75
N VAL A 89 8.17 7.29 -5.55
CA VAL A 89 7.30 6.13 -5.31
C VAL A 89 7.37 5.14 -6.48
N PHE A 90 7.23 5.59 -7.73
CA PHE A 90 7.31 4.69 -8.89
C PHE A 90 8.70 4.08 -9.06
N THR A 91 9.76 4.87 -8.79
CA THR A 91 11.14 4.36 -8.79
C THR A 91 11.31 3.25 -7.76
N TYR A 92 10.77 3.45 -6.55
CA TYR A 92 10.78 2.45 -5.49
C TYR A 92 10.01 1.19 -5.90
N LEU A 93 8.77 1.32 -6.38
CA LEU A 93 7.95 0.18 -6.81
C LEU A 93 8.64 -0.62 -7.92
N ARG A 94 9.20 0.04 -8.94
CA ARG A 94 9.95 -0.61 -10.02
C ARG A 94 11.16 -1.40 -9.49
N GLY A 95 11.91 -0.81 -8.56
CA GLY A 95 13.17 -1.36 -8.07
C GLY A 95 13.02 -2.43 -6.98
N ASN A 96 12.02 -2.28 -6.11
CA ASN A 96 12.01 -2.96 -4.81
C ASN A 96 10.78 -3.83 -4.56
N ILE A 97 9.68 -3.70 -5.32
CA ILE A 97 8.42 -4.41 -4.99
C ILE A 97 8.56 -5.94 -4.99
N MET A 98 9.53 -6.47 -5.75
CA MET A 98 9.78 -7.91 -5.85
C MET A 98 10.39 -8.49 -4.56
N THR A 99 11.20 -7.70 -3.85
CA THR A 99 12.07 -8.18 -2.75
C THR A 99 11.78 -7.51 -1.42
N ALA A 100 11.14 -6.34 -1.41
CA ALA A 100 10.83 -5.61 -0.20
C ALA A 100 9.86 -6.40 0.68
N ARG A 101 10.22 -6.52 1.95
CA ARG A 101 9.44 -7.22 2.97
C ARG A 101 8.68 -6.23 3.83
N PHE A 102 7.39 -6.46 3.98
CA PHE A 102 6.50 -5.65 4.81
C PHE A 102 5.86 -6.54 5.85
N VAL A 103 6.11 -6.23 7.12
CA VAL A 103 5.57 -6.92 8.28
C VAL A 103 4.58 -5.99 8.96
N ASP A 104 3.43 -6.53 9.37
CA ASP A 104 2.44 -5.77 10.13
C ASP A 104 3.01 -5.41 11.51
N PRO A 105 3.12 -4.10 11.86
CA PRO A 105 3.65 -3.70 13.16
C PRO A 105 2.79 -4.18 14.33
N SER A 106 1.49 -4.41 14.10
CA SER A 106 0.57 -4.90 15.12
C SER A 106 0.59 -6.43 15.27
N ASN A 107 1.19 -7.15 14.32
CA ASN A 107 1.27 -8.60 14.32
C ASN A 107 2.46 -9.07 13.46
N ILE A 108 3.61 -9.33 14.08
CA ILE A 108 4.84 -9.70 13.36
C ILE A 108 4.75 -11.00 12.56
N ASN A 109 3.77 -11.87 12.86
CA ASN A 109 3.52 -13.08 12.10
C ASN A 109 2.78 -12.81 10.78
N ASN A 110 2.20 -11.62 10.62
CA ASN A 110 1.51 -11.20 9.39
C ASN A 110 2.48 -10.49 8.45
N ILE A 111 2.85 -11.18 7.37
CA ILE A 111 3.73 -10.67 6.34
C ILE A 111 2.88 -10.09 5.21
N ILE A 112 2.64 -8.78 5.26
CA ILE A 112 1.83 -8.06 4.29
C ILE A 112 2.39 -8.21 2.87
N SER A 113 3.72 -8.32 2.72
CA SER A 113 4.34 -8.51 1.40
C SER A 113 4.03 -9.85 0.73
N ASP A 114 3.46 -10.81 1.46
CA ASP A 114 3.04 -12.12 0.93
C ASP A 114 1.62 -12.07 0.36
N ASP A 115 0.92 -10.94 0.50
CA ASP A 115 -0.43 -10.73 -0.05
C ASP A 115 -0.46 -10.49 -1.58
N LEU A 116 0.74 -10.45 -2.18
CA LEU A 116 0.95 -10.37 -3.61
C LEU A 116 1.69 -11.60 -4.12
N THR A 117 1.14 -12.21 -5.15
CA THR A 117 1.84 -13.21 -5.95
C THR A 117 3.01 -12.60 -6.72
N VAL A 118 3.94 -13.43 -7.18
CA VAL A 118 5.07 -12.99 -8.02
C VAL A 118 4.58 -12.30 -9.30
N ALA A 119 3.52 -12.82 -9.92
CA ALA A 119 2.93 -12.24 -11.13
C ALA A 119 2.37 -10.83 -10.87
N GLU A 120 1.69 -10.62 -9.74
CA GLU A 120 1.14 -9.32 -9.37
C GLU A 120 2.25 -8.31 -9.06
N LYS A 121 3.30 -8.72 -8.33
CA LYS A 121 4.49 -7.88 -8.11
C LYS A 121 5.15 -7.48 -9.44
N GLN A 122 5.21 -8.41 -10.39
CA GLN A 122 5.76 -8.14 -11.72
C GLN A 122 4.88 -7.15 -12.51
N ALA A 123 3.55 -7.28 -12.43
CA ALA A 123 2.61 -6.33 -13.05
C ALA A 123 2.77 -4.92 -12.46
N ILE A 124 2.87 -4.80 -11.14
CA ILE A 124 3.13 -3.53 -10.44
C ILE A 124 4.47 -2.92 -10.89
N LYS A 125 5.53 -3.73 -10.93
CA LYS A 125 6.85 -3.30 -11.40
C LYS A 125 6.80 -2.76 -12.84
N ALA A 126 6.13 -3.46 -13.74
CA ALA A 126 5.98 -3.05 -15.14
C ALA A 126 5.17 -1.76 -15.26
N ALA A 127 4.04 -1.64 -14.55
CA ALA A 127 3.21 -0.44 -14.54
C ALA A 127 3.96 0.78 -13.96
N ALA A 128 4.77 0.58 -12.93
CA ALA A 128 5.61 1.64 -12.36
C ALA A 128 6.72 2.07 -13.33
N ALA A 129 7.33 1.13 -14.07
CA ALA A 129 8.29 1.45 -15.11
C ALA A 129 7.66 2.29 -16.24
N ALA A 130 6.44 1.92 -16.67
CA ALA A 130 5.69 2.68 -17.67
C ALA A 130 5.34 4.10 -17.18
N ALA A 131 4.97 4.25 -15.91
CA ALA A 131 4.68 5.57 -15.32
C ALA A 131 5.91 6.51 -15.33
N LEU A 132 7.11 5.98 -15.11
CA LEU A 132 8.34 6.79 -15.07
C LEU A 132 8.72 7.38 -16.44
N ILE A 133 8.37 6.70 -17.52
CA ILE A 133 8.66 7.12 -18.90
C ILE A 133 7.49 7.86 -19.56
N ALA A 134 6.35 7.99 -18.87
CA ALA A 134 5.20 8.69 -19.40
C ALA A 134 5.49 10.19 -19.55
N PRO A 135 5.16 10.79 -20.71
CA PRO A 135 5.45 12.19 -20.98
C PRO A 135 4.55 13.15 -20.18
N TYR A 136 3.33 12.73 -19.86
CA TYR A 136 2.35 13.57 -19.16
C TYR A 136 1.72 12.87 -17.97
N TRP A 137 1.32 13.67 -16.97
CA TRP A 137 0.68 13.17 -15.75
C TRP A 137 -0.66 12.49 -16.02
N ARG A 138 -1.42 12.98 -17.00
CA ARG A 138 -2.68 12.38 -17.46
C ARG A 138 -2.53 10.94 -17.96
N ASP A 139 -1.34 10.53 -18.37
CA ASP A 139 -1.10 9.16 -18.87
C ASP A 139 -0.84 8.18 -17.70
N ILE A 140 -0.56 8.73 -16.52
CA ILE A 140 -0.30 8.02 -15.27
C ILE A 140 -1.56 8.01 -14.39
N VAL A 141 -2.09 9.20 -14.10
CA VAL A 141 -3.30 9.40 -13.29
C VAL A 141 -4.17 10.46 -13.95
N LEU A 142 -5.35 10.03 -14.40
CA LEU A 142 -6.45 10.92 -14.82
C LEU A 142 -7.24 11.42 -13.61
#